data_AF-A0A0D0CPS2-F1
#
_entry.id   AF-A0A0D0CPS2-F1
#
_cell.length_a   1.000
_cell.length_b   1.000
_cell.length_c   1.000
_cell.angle_alpha   90.00
_cell.angle_beta   90.00
_cell.angle_gamma   90.00
#
_symmetry.space_group_name_H-M   'P 1'
#
loop_
_entity.id
_entity.type
_entity.pdbx_description
1 polymer ?
#
loop_
_entity_poly.entity_id
_entity_poly.type
_entity_poly.pdbx_seq_one_letter_code
_entity_poly.pdbx_strand_id
1 'polypeptide(L)'
;MTLATMLSNLEEMSRTIPAEKIFFYQVADAVRPAEICHDDDDMPARMKWSRNCRVFPCEPPAPRSGASSYHHFSDPENPSSGYLGFLPVTQMTTFVHRTGYRGWWSLEVFNSSLQEDDGGCPERHGRRGINGLHSLWEVVKADPVLQASTDANLESKLDRASAPSPTPSTPPLSFGSPNDSSDSELEDIPAAMQTIADHGVLESRKTDLDKLNCGIHFQRG
;
A
#
# COMPACT_ATOMS: atom_id res chain seq x y z
N MET A 1 2.63 -23.63 -14.60
CA MET A 1 1.46 -22.93 -14.01
C MET A 1 1.35 -21.61 -14.73
N THR A 2 0.26 -21.38 -15.45
CA THR A 2 0.07 -20.15 -16.23
C THR A 2 -0.37 -19.01 -15.31
N LEU A 3 -0.25 -17.75 -15.78
CA LEU A 3 -0.76 -16.59 -15.04
C LEU A 3 -2.26 -16.74 -14.74
N ALA A 4 -3.05 -17.23 -15.70
CA ALA A 4 -4.49 -17.45 -15.53
C ALA A 4 -4.81 -18.42 -14.38
N THR A 5 -4.11 -19.56 -14.30
CA THR A 5 -4.29 -20.51 -13.20
C THR A 5 -3.91 -19.88 -11.86
N MET A 6 -2.83 -19.10 -11.82
CA MET A 6 -2.41 -18.39 -10.61
C MET A 6 -3.47 -17.40 -10.14
N LEU A 7 -4.02 -16.59 -11.05
CA LEU A 7 -5.06 -15.61 -10.70
C LEU A 7 -6.34 -16.26 -10.20
N SER A 8 -6.75 -17.39 -10.80
CA SER A 8 -7.89 -18.17 -10.31
C SER A 8 -7.67 -18.65 -8.86
N ASN A 9 -6.48 -19.17 -8.56
CA ASN A 9 -6.15 -19.63 -7.22
C ASN A 9 -6.10 -18.48 -6.21
N LEU A 10 -5.60 -17.30 -6.61
CA LEU A 10 -5.59 -16.11 -5.74
C LEU A 10 -7.01 -15.59 -5.47
N GLU A 11 -7.91 -15.68 -6.46
CA GLU A 11 -9.31 -15.36 -6.26
C GLU A 11 -9.97 -16.32 -5.26
N GLU A 12 -9.75 -17.62 -5.39
CA GLU A 12 -10.24 -18.61 -4.42
C GLU A 12 -9.67 -18.37 -3.02
N MET A 13 -8.36 -18.11 -2.92
CA MET A 13 -7.69 -17.72 -1.68
C MET A 13 -8.36 -16.50 -1.04
N SER A 14 -8.71 -15.48 -1.84
CA SER A 14 -9.31 -14.25 -1.32
C SER A 14 -10.68 -14.46 -0.65
N ARG A 15 -11.38 -15.55 -0.99
CA ARG A 15 -12.70 -15.90 -0.44
C ARG A 15 -12.63 -16.91 0.72
N THR A 16 -11.53 -17.64 0.82
CA THR A 16 -11.40 -18.79 1.73
C THR A 16 -10.47 -18.53 2.90
N ILE A 17 -9.47 -17.64 2.76
CA ILE A 17 -8.57 -17.26 3.84
C ILE A 17 -9.13 -16.04 4.58
N PRO A 18 -9.47 -16.15 5.87
CA PRO A 18 -9.88 -15.01 6.67
C PRO A 18 -8.73 -14.01 6.86
N ALA A 19 -9.04 -12.72 6.78
CA ALA A 19 -8.07 -11.63 6.92
C ALA A 19 -7.24 -11.72 8.22
N GLU A 20 -7.85 -12.12 9.33
CA GLU A 20 -7.22 -12.22 10.64
C GLU A 20 -6.18 -13.35 10.74
N LYS A 21 -6.12 -14.23 9.75
CA LYS A 21 -5.07 -15.25 9.61
C LYS A 21 -3.86 -14.74 8.84
N ILE A 22 -3.95 -13.56 8.23
CA ILE A 22 -2.84 -12.89 7.55
C ILE A 22 -2.15 -11.99 8.58
N PHE A 23 -1.07 -12.50 9.16
CA PHE A 23 -0.30 -11.76 10.16
C PHE A 23 0.58 -10.67 9.56
N PHE A 24 1.06 -10.90 8.33
CA PHE A 24 2.04 -10.04 7.70
C PHE A 24 1.94 -10.14 6.18
N TYR A 25 1.96 -9.00 5.51
CA TYR A 25 1.95 -8.91 4.05
C TYR A 25 3.19 -8.15 3.58
N GLN A 26 4.02 -8.83 2.79
CA GLN A 26 5.26 -8.30 2.26
C GLN A 26 5.25 -8.37 0.74
N VAL A 27 5.59 -7.25 0.10
CA VAL A 27 5.56 -7.08 -1.36
C VAL A 27 6.95 -6.83 -1.88
N ALA A 28 7.28 -7.53 -2.95
CA ALA A 28 8.48 -7.32 -3.75
C ALA A 28 8.12 -7.56 -5.21
N ASP A 29 8.70 -6.77 -6.11
CA ASP A 29 8.59 -6.99 -7.55
C ASP A 29 9.97 -7.35 -8.12
N ALA A 30 9.99 -7.81 -9.36
CA ALA A 30 11.23 -8.15 -10.04
C ALA A 30 11.14 -7.88 -11.54
N VAL A 31 12.32 -7.63 -12.12
CA VAL A 31 12.57 -7.62 -13.56
C VAL A 31 13.14 -8.97 -13.98
N ARG A 32 12.92 -9.35 -15.25
CA ARG A 32 13.60 -10.51 -15.80
C ARG A 32 15.07 -10.15 -16.04
N PRO A 33 16.02 -11.02 -15.66
CA PRO A 33 17.41 -10.77 -15.96
C PRO A 33 17.61 -10.87 -17.48
N ALA A 34 18.49 -10.03 -18.04
CA ALA A 34 18.78 -10.04 -19.46
C ALA A 34 19.45 -11.36 -19.90
N GLU A 35 20.23 -11.95 -19.00
CA GLU A 35 20.94 -13.21 -19.19
C GLU A 35 20.69 -14.16 -18.01
N ILE A 36 20.85 -15.46 -18.24
CA ILE A 36 20.74 -16.46 -17.17
C ILE A 36 21.85 -16.20 -16.14
N CYS A 37 21.49 -16.06 -14.87
CA CYS A 37 22.49 -15.96 -13.81
C CYS A 37 23.18 -17.33 -13.61
N HIS A 38 24.50 -17.32 -13.54
CA HIS A 38 25.32 -18.51 -13.26
C HIS A 38 25.85 -18.50 -11.82
N ASP A 39 26.16 -19.68 -11.27
CA ASP A 39 26.84 -19.81 -9.98
C ASP A 39 28.32 -19.44 -10.13
N ASP A 40 28.87 -18.66 -9.20
CA ASP A 40 30.33 -18.45 -9.06
C ASP A 40 30.74 -18.72 -7.61
N ASP A 41 32.05 -18.81 -7.35
CA ASP A 41 32.61 -19.16 -6.03
C ASP A 41 32.12 -18.26 -4.87
N ASP A 42 31.87 -16.98 -5.15
CA ASP A 42 31.44 -16.00 -4.13
C ASP A 42 29.93 -15.94 -3.92
N MET A 43 29.12 -16.33 -4.92
CA MET A 43 27.67 -16.13 -4.86
C MET A 43 26.89 -17.05 -5.82
N PRO A 44 25.84 -17.75 -5.33
CA PRO A 44 24.99 -18.58 -6.17
C PRO A 44 24.08 -17.74 -7.10
N ALA A 45 23.70 -18.32 -8.24
CA ALA A 45 22.87 -17.72 -9.28
C ALA A 45 21.58 -17.10 -8.75
N ARG A 46 20.90 -17.78 -7.81
CA ARG A 46 19.67 -17.29 -7.19
C ARG A 46 19.87 -15.98 -6.42
N MET A 47 21.01 -15.85 -5.76
CA MET A 47 21.34 -14.67 -4.97
C MET A 47 21.73 -13.50 -5.89
N LYS A 48 22.45 -13.76 -6.98
CA LYS A 48 22.69 -12.77 -8.05
C LYS A 48 21.38 -12.27 -8.64
N TRP A 49 20.48 -13.17 -8.99
CA TRP A 49 19.19 -12.81 -9.55
C TRP A 49 18.38 -11.97 -8.55
N SER A 50 18.28 -12.41 -7.30
CA SER A 50 17.59 -11.65 -6.25
C SER A 50 18.19 -10.25 -6.08
N ARG A 51 19.52 -10.11 -6.00
CA ARG A 51 20.16 -8.81 -5.74
C ARG A 51 20.15 -7.85 -6.93
N ASN A 52 20.12 -8.36 -8.17
CA ASN A 52 20.24 -7.51 -9.35
C ASN A 52 18.91 -7.24 -10.06
N CYS A 53 17.84 -7.92 -9.66
CA CYS A 53 16.57 -7.84 -10.38
C CYS A 53 15.37 -7.46 -9.51
N ARG A 54 15.57 -7.06 -8.25
CA ARG A 54 14.47 -6.51 -7.45
C ARG A 54 14.21 -5.06 -7.82
N VAL A 55 12.95 -4.76 -8.04
CA VAL A 55 12.43 -3.41 -8.29
C VAL A 55 11.29 -3.14 -7.33
N PHE A 56 10.90 -1.87 -7.21
CA PHE A 56 9.79 -1.49 -6.35
C PHE A 56 8.45 -1.77 -7.06
N PRO A 57 7.37 -2.07 -6.31
CA PRO A 57 6.07 -2.32 -6.92
C PRO A 57 5.64 -1.14 -7.78
N CYS A 58 5.07 -1.41 -8.95
CA CYS A 58 4.57 -0.38 -9.86
C CYS A 58 5.62 0.69 -10.25
N GLU A 59 6.91 0.36 -10.18
CA GLU A 59 7.96 1.25 -10.64
C GLU A 59 7.81 1.49 -12.15
N PRO A 60 7.77 2.76 -12.63
CA PRO A 60 7.56 3.02 -14.04
C PRO A 60 8.74 2.50 -14.87
N PRO A 61 8.49 2.06 -16.12
CA PRO A 61 9.59 1.72 -17.02
C PRO A 61 10.46 2.96 -17.27
N ALA A 62 11.77 2.76 -17.41
CA ALA A 62 12.68 3.83 -17.73
C ALA A 62 12.22 4.59 -19.00
N PRO A 63 12.33 5.93 -19.04
CA PRO A 63 12.00 6.69 -20.24
C PRO A 63 12.77 6.14 -21.44
N ARG A 64 12.14 6.13 -22.62
CA ARG A 64 12.67 5.56 -23.89
C ARG A 64 13.88 6.33 -24.46
N SER A 65 14.72 6.91 -23.64
CA SER A 65 16.03 7.43 -24.01
C SER A 65 17.07 6.32 -23.86
N GLY A 66 17.22 5.51 -24.92
CA GLY A 66 18.39 4.67 -25.22
C GLY A 66 18.97 3.80 -24.09
N ALA A 67 18.82 2.48 -24.22
CA ALA A 67 19.56 1.45 -23.46
C ALA A 67 19.09 1.15 -22.01
N SER A 68 17.78 1.04 -21.76
CA SER A 68 17.36 0.15 -20.67
C SER A 68 17.61 -1.29 -21.11
N SER A 69 18.57 -1.96 -20.46
CA SER A 69 18.98 -3.35 -20.71
C SER A 69 17.92 -4.38 -20.32
N TYR A 70 16.78 -3.94 -19.78
CA TYR A 70 15.65 -4.81 -19.50
C TYR A 70 14.87 -5.08 -20.79
N HIS A 71 15.11 -6.25 -21.37
CA HIS A 71 14.33 -6.73 -22.49
C HIS A 71 12.87 -6.90 -22.07
N HIS A 72 11.97 -6.16 -22.74
CA HIS A 72 10.55 -6.45 -22.72
C HIS A 72 10.34 -7.77 -23.47
N PHE A 73 10.54 -8.90 -22.79
CA PHE A 73 10.25 -10.20 -23.35
C PHE A 73 8.73 -10.28 -23.59
N SER A 74 8.34 -10.55 -24.83
CA SER A 74 6.96 -10.90 -25.15
C SER A 74 6.69 -12.30 -24.61
N ASP A 75 6.20 -12.38 -23.38
CA ASP A 75 5.69 -13.62 -22.79
C ASP A 75 4.16 -13.63 -22.96
N PRO A 76 3.62 -14.42 -23.91
CA PRO A 76 2.18 -14.47 -24.13
C PRO A 76 1.41 -15.03 -22.92
N GLU A 77 2.07 -15.79 -22.04
CA GLU A 77 1.46 -16.32 -20.82
C GLU A 77 1.57 -15.36 -19.63
N ASN A 78 2.44 -14.34 -19.72
CA ASN A 78 2.58 -13.27 -18.74
C ASN A 78 2.83 -11.91 -19.44
N PRO A 79 1.76 -11.26 -19.95
CA PRO A 79 1.88 -10.01 -20.68
C PRO A 79 2.40 -8.86 -19.80
N SER A 80 2.85 -7.79 -20.43
CA SER A 80 3.34 -6.59 -19.73
C SER A 80 2.30 -6.06 -18.74
N SER A 81 2.75 -5.77 -17.52
CA SER A 81 1.96 -5.10 -16.48
C SER A 81 1.80 -3.60 -16.72
N GLY A 82 2.54 -3.02 -17.68
CA GLY A 82 2.69 -1.57 -17.86
C GLY A 82 3.74 -0.94 -16.93
N TYR A 83 4.27 -1.72 -15.98
CA TYR A 83 5.34 -1.32 -15.06
C TYR A 83 6.66 -2.01 -15.43
N LEU A 84 7.74 -1.60 -14.76
CA LEU A 84 9.05 -2.22 -14.93
C LEU A 84 9.05 -3.69 -14.49
N GLY A 85 8.36 -4.01 -13.41
CA GLY A 85 8.28 -5.36 -12.87
C GLY A 85 7.28 -6.28 -13.59
N PHE A 86 7.59 -7.58 -13.62
CA PHE A 86 6.79 -8.60 -14.32
C PHE A 86 5.95 -9.48 -13.38
N LEU A 87 6.09 -9.33 -12.05
CA LEU A 87 5.30 -10.11 -11.12
C LEU A 87 3.87 -9.55 -11.02
N PRO A 88 2.86 -10.39 -10.75
CA PRO A 88 1.45 -9.99 -10.67
C PRO A 88 1.13 -9.32 -9.32
N VAL A 89 1.94 -8.34 -8.91
CA VAL A 89 1.86 -7.69 -7.60
C VAL A 89 0.56 -6.92 -7.42
N THR A 90 0.03 -6.32 -8.48
CA THR A 90 -1.25 -5.59 -8.43
C THR A 90 -2.40 -6.54 -8.15
N GLN A 91 -2.50 -7.65 -8.90
CA GLN A 91 -3.55 -8.65 -8.69
C GLN A 91 -3.42 -9.33 -7.33
N MET A 92 -2.19 -9.72 -6.93
CA MET A 92 -1.92 -10.33 -5.63
C MET A 92 -2.37 -9.42 -4.48
N THR A 93 -2.02 -8.13 -4.54
CA THR A 93 -2.39 -7.16 -3.50
C THR A 93 -3.89 -6.96 -3.45
N THR A 94 -4.56 -6.84 -4.60
CA THR A 94 -6.02 -6.74 -4.68
C THR A 94 -6.69 -7.95 -4.03
N PHE A 95 -6.24 -9.17 -4.33
CA PHE A 95 -6.82 -10.38 -3.74
C PHE A 95 -6.56 -10.50 -2.24
N VAL A 96 -5.37 -10.12 -1.76
CA VAL A 96 -5.12 -10.02 -0.31
C VAL A 96 -6.09 -9.02 0.32
N HIS A 97 -6.34 -7.87 -0.29
CA HIS A 97 -7.25 -6.86 0.27
C HIS A 97 -8.72 -7.30 0.26
N ARG A 98 -9.11 -8.12 -0.74
CA ARG A 98 -10.45 -8.75 -0.83
C ARG A 98 -10.73 -9.77 0.27
N THR A 99 -9.70 -10.34 0.91
CA THR A 99 -9.90 -11.15 2.14
C THR A 99 -10.47 -10.33 3.31
N GLY A 100 -10.37 -9.00 3.25
CA GLY A 100 -10.63 -8.08 4.36
C GLY A 100 -9.36 -7.61 5.08
N TYR A 101 -8.16 -8.03 4.64
CA TYR A 101 -6.90 -7.60 5.26
C TYR A 101 -6.74 -6.07 5.20
N ARG A 102 -6.47 -5.46 6.35
CA ARG A 102 -6.20 -4.02 6.53
C ARG A 102 -4.91 -3.75 7.33
N GLY A 103 -4.09 -4.78 7.53
CA GLY A 103 -2.82 -4.68 8.25
C GLY A 103 -1.73 -3.99 7.43
N TRP A 104 -0.52 -3.94 7.99
CA TRP A 104 0.60 -3.22 7.39
C TRP A 104 1.09 -3.85 6.08
N TRP A 105 1.46 -3.01 5.11
CA TRP A 105 2.15 -3.39 3.89
C TRP A 105 3.64 -3.18 4.10
N SER A 106 4.39 -4.29 4.08
CA SER A 106 5.85 -4.27 4.13
C SER A 106 6.43 -4.32 2.72
N LEU A 107 7.52 -3.60 2.50
CA LEU A 107 8.37 -3.78 1.31
C LEU A 107 9.64 -4.52 1.68
N GLU A 108 10.00 -5.48 0.83
CA GLU A 108 11.32 -6.11 0.88
C GLU A 108 12.00 -5.97 -0.48
N VAL A 109 13.17 -5.35 -0.48
CA VAL A 109 13.97 -5.16 -1.68
C VAL A 109 15.41 -5.55 -1.37
N PHE A 110 15.90 -6.54 -2.11
CA PHE A 110 17.32 -6.90 -2.14
C PHE A 110 17.94 -6.28 -3.37
N ASN A 111 18.77 -5.25 -3.19
CA ASN A 111 19.47 -4.63 -4.31
C ASN A 111 20.97 -4.59 -4.04
N SER A 112 21.79 -4.79 -5.06
CA SER A 112 23.25 -4.64 -4.96
C SER A 112 23.67 -3.23 -4.49
N SER A 113 22.88 -2.20 -4.79
CA SER A 113 23.09 -0.83 -4.30
C SER A 113 23.09 -0.72 -2.76
N LEU A 114 22.55 -1.70 -2.04
CA LEU A 114 22.60 -1.74 -0.57
C LEU A 114 23.98 -2.06 -0.01
N GLN A 115 24.87 -2.61 -0.85
CA GLN A 115 26.25 -2.96 -0.51
C GLN A 115 27.25 -1.88 -0.97
N GLU A 116 26.78 -0.90 -1.75
CA GLU A 116 27.59 0.23 -2.17
C GLU A 116 27.79 1.19 -1.00
N ASP A 117 28.99 1.78 -0.89
CA ASP A 117 29.29 2.79 0.12
C ASP A 117 28.75 4.16 -0.32
N ASP A 118 27.42 4.24 -0.38
CA ASP A 118 26.66 5.40 -0.83
C ASP A 118 25.64 5.84 0.22
N GLY A 119 25.89 7.01 0.81
CA GLY A 119 25.02 7.62 1.81
C GLY A 119 23.62 8.01 1.28
N GLY A 120 23.45 8.14 -0.04
CA GLY A 120 22.16 8.47 -0.66
C GLY A 120 21.24 7.26 -0.89
N CYS A 121 21.74 6.04 -0.74
CA CYS A 121 21.00 4.83 -1.01
C CYS A 121 19.70 4.71 -0.17
N PRO A 122 19.70 4.94 1.15
CA PRO A 122 18.48 4.88 1.96
C PRO A 122 17.39 5.85 1.50
N GLU A 123 17.76 7.08 1.15
CA GLU A 123 16.79 8.09 0.69
C GLU A 123 16.19 7.70 -0.66
N ARG A 124 17.03 7.35 -1.64
CA ARG A 124 16.56 6.93 -2.97
C ARG A 124 15.65 5.71 -2.88
N HIS A 125 16.01 4.72 -2.08
CA HIS A 125 15.23 3.50 -1.90
C HIS A 125 13.93 3.76 -1.13
N GLY A 126 13.97 4.58 -0.08
CA GLY A 126 12.77 5.01 0.64
C GLY A 126 11.80 5.74 -0.29
N ARG A 127 12.30 6.66 -1.12
CA ARG A 127 11.50 7.40 -2.10
C ARG A 127 10.88 6.47 -3.15
N ARG A 128 11.67 5.58 -3.75
CA ARG A 128 11.17 4.60 -4.73
C ARG A 128 10.13 3.66 -4.11
N GLY A 129 10.38 3.21 -2.88
CA GLY A 129 9.47 2.35 -2.13
C GLY A 129 8.12 3.00 -1.85
N ILE A 130 8.10 4.21 -1.28
CA ILE A 130 6.84 4.88 -0.96
C ILE A 130 6.07 5.25 -2.23
N ASN A 131 6.76 5.69 -3.29
CA ASN A 131 6.12 5.98 -4.57
C ASN A 131 5.50 4.72 -5.20
N GLY A 132 6.18 3.58 -5.07
CA GLY A 132 5.69 2.30 -5.56
C GLY A 132 4.45 1.81 -4.79
N LEU A 133 4.49 1.88 -3.46
CA LEU A 133 3.33 1.57 -2.60
C LEU A 133 2.13 2.47 -2.89
N HIS A 134 2.36 3.77 -3.12
CA HIS A 134 1.30 4.69 -3.53
C HIS A 134 0.66 4.28 -4.85
N SER A 135 1.49 4.00 -5.86
CA SER A 135 0.99 3.58 -7.17
C SER A 135 0.20 2.26 -7.07
N LEU A 136 0.70 1.31 -6.27
CA LEU A 136 0.03 0.05 -6.01
C LEU A 136 -1.31 0.26 -5.28
N TRP A 137 -1.36 1.15 -4.29
CA TRP A 137 -2.59 1.48 -3.60
C TRP A 137 -3.64 2.09 -4.51
N GLU A 138 -3.27 2.99 -5.42
CA GLU A 138 -4.22 3.56 -6.37
C GLU A 138 -4.86 2.49 -7.26
N VAL A 139 -4.09 1.48 -7.66
CA VAL A 139 -4.62 0.32 -8.40
C VAL A 139 -5.60 -0.50 -7.54
N VAL A 140 -5.24 -0.78 -6.29
CA VAL A 140 -6.07 -1.58 -5.37
C VAL A 140 -7.34 -0.85 -4.97
N LYS A 141 -7.26 0.45 -4.67
CA LYS A 141 -8.41 1.32 -4.33
C LYS A 141 -9.41 1.42 -5.47
N ALA A 142 -8.93 1.34 -6.71
CA ALA A 142 -9.77 1.35 -7.91
C ALA A 142 -10.46 0.00 -8.19
N ASP A 143 -10.22 -1.05 -7.39
CA ASP A 143 -10.87 -2.35 -7.58
C ASP A 143 -12.40 -2.25 -7.38
N PRO A 144 -13.23 -2.59 -8.37
CA PRO A 144 -14.67 -2.41 -8.30
C PRO A 144 -15.34 -3.16 -7.14
N VAL A 145 -14.82 -4.34 -6.78
CA VAL A 145 -15.36 -5.14 -5.67
C VAL A 145 -15.14 -4.43 -4.33
N LEU A 146 -13.98 -3.79 -4.15
CA LEU A 146 -13.68 -3.00 -2.96
C LEU A 146 -14.48 -1.68 -2.92
N GLN A 147 -14.67 -1.03 -4.06
CA GLN A 147 -15.51 0.17 -4.15
C GLN A 147 -16.96 -0.13 -3.78
N ALA A 148 -17.57 -1.15 -4.40
CA ALA A 148 -18.94 -1.55 -4.10
C ALA A 148 -19.14 -1.91 -2.62
N SER A 149 -18.16 -2.57 -2.00
CA SER A 149 -18.20 -2.91 -0.56
C SER A 149 -18.12 -1.67 0.34
N THR A 150 -17.36 -0.65 -0.08
CA THR A 150 -17.20 0.62 0.64
C THR A 150 -18.47 1.46 0.53
N ASP A 151 -19.03 1.57 -0.67
CA ASP A 151 -20.25 2.32 -0.95
C ASP A 151 -21.45 1.74 -0.17
N ALA A 152 -21.63 0.42 -0.21
CA ALA A 152 -22.68 -0.26 0.57
C ALA A 152 -22.54 -0.03 2.09
N ASN A 153 -21.31 0.04 2.60
CA ASN A 153 -21.06 0.31 4.02
C ASN A 153 -21.39 1.77 4.36
N LEU A 154 -21.05 2.72 3.49
CA LEU A 154 -21.39 4.13 3.66
C LEU A 154 -22.90 4.36 3.63
N GLU A 155 -23.61 3.75 2.67
CA GLU A 155 -25.09 3.77 2.59
C GLU A 155 -25.72 3.24 3.89
N SER A 156 -25.25 2.10 4.40
CA SER A 156 -25.76 1.53 5.66
C SER A 156 -25.55 2.44 6.89
N LYS A 157 -24.45 3.21 6.90
CA LYS A 157 -24.16 4.19 7.97
C LYS A 157 -25.03 5.43 7.86
N LEU A 158 -25.28 5.91 6.64
CA LEU A 158 -26.19 7.03 6.36
C LEU A 158 -27.63 6.68 6.75
N ASP A 159 -28.10 5.48 6.40
CA ASP A 159 -29.43 4.99 6.78
C ASP A 159 -29.58 4.88 8.30
N ARG A 160 -28.54 4.40 8.99
CA ARG A 160 -28.53 4.31 10.46
C ARG A 160 -28.45 5.67 11.15
N ALA A 161 -27.82 6.66 10.52
CA ALA A 161 -27.78 8.03 11.02
C ALA A 161 -29.11 8.79 10.78
N SER A 162 -29.87 8.41 9.75
CA SER A 162 -31.22 8.92 9.47
C SER A 162 -32.33 8.18 10.23
N ALA A 163 -32.02 7.07 10.90
CA ALA A 163 -32.98 6.36 11.74
C ALA A 163 -33.39 7.23 12.95
N PRO A 164 -34.68 7.34 13.28
CA PRO A 164 -35.13 8.11 14.43
C PRO A 164 -34.47 7.54 15.69
N SER A 165 -33.84 8.42 16.48
CA SER A 165 -33.22 8.06 17.74
C SER A 165 -34.23 7.34 18.65
N PRO A 166 -33.85 6.22 19.30
CA PRO A 166 -34.70 5.65 20.33
C PRO A 166 -34.89 6.70 21.41
N THR A 167 -36.15 7.05 21.68
CA THR A 167 -36.52 8.00 22.73
C THR A 167 -35.94 7.49 24.06
N PRO A 168 -35.14 8.30 24.77
CA PRO A 168 -34.69 7.92 26.10
C PRO A 168 -35.91 7.84 27.02
N SER A 169 -36.22 6.64 27.50
CA SER A 169 -37.17 6.43 28.58
C SER A 169 -36.52 6.88 29.89
N THR A 170 -36.91 8.06 30.36
CA THR A 170 -36.47 8.63 31.64
C THR A 170 -36.99 7.77 32.80
N PRO A 171 -36.14 7.19 33.66
CA PRO A 171 -36.58 6.71 34.97
C PRO A 171 -36.89 7.91 35.88
N PRO A 172 -37.92 7.86 36.74
CA PRO A 172 -38.24 8.98 37.62
C PRO A 172 -37.17 9.07 38.72
N LEU A 173 -36.39 10.14 38.72
CA LEU A 173 -35.51 10.47 39.85
C LEU A 173 -35.81 11.87 40.39
N SER A 174 -35.93 11.87 41.71
CA SER A 174 -36.33 12.94 42.61
C SER A 174 -35.49 14.20 42.52
N PHE A 175 -36.18 15.34 42.64
CA PHE A 175 -35.63 16.68 42.79
C PHE A 175 -34.68 16.80 44.00
N GLY A 176 -33.53 17.42 43.77
CA GLY A 176 -32.68 18.04 44.78
C GLY A 176 -31.95 19.23 44.12
N SER A 177 -32.26 20.45 44.57
CA SER A 177 -31.69 21.72 44.07
C SER A 177 -30.45 22.14 44.90
N PRO A 178 -29.81 23.31 44.66
CA PRO A 178 -28.53 23.41 43.95
C PRO A 178 -27.44 24.11 44.79
N ASN A 179 -26.19 24.04 44.33
CA ASN A 179 -25.12 25.02 44.59
C ASN A 179 -24.18 24.93 43.37
N ASP A 180 -24.03 25.99 42.56
CA ASP A 180 -23.06 27.10 42.72
C ASP A 180 -21.60 26.57 42.59
N SER A 181 -20.68 27.04 41.74
CA SER A 181 -20.45 28.34 41.09
C SER A 181 -19.36 28.16 39.99
N SER A 182 -19.29 29.09 39.01
CA SER A 182 -18.09 29.61 38.25
C SER A 182 -17.09 28.63 37.59
N ASP A 183 -16.41 28.89 36.47
CA ASP A 183 -16.35 29.98 35.50
C ASP A 183 -15.56 29.42 34.28
N SER A 184 -15.76 30.08 33.15
CA SER A 184 -15.07 29.94 31.85
C SER A 184 -13.55 30.14 31.89
N GLU A 185 -12.82 29.55 30.94
CA GLU A 185 -12.07 30.33 29.93
C GLU A 185 -11.54 29.46 28.78
N LEU A 186 -11.85 29.94 27.57
CA LEU A 186 -11.36 29.59 26.25
C LEU A 186 -10.29 30.62 25.87
N GLU A 187 -9.55 30.31 24.79
CA GLU A 187 -8.61 31.19 24.05
C GLU A 187 -7.13 31.07 24.52
N ASP A 188 -6.10 31.03 23.67
CA ASP A 188 -6.01 31.57 22.31
C ASP A 188 -4.84 30.93 21.52
N ILE A 189 -5.00 30.83 20.19
CA ILE A 189 -3.96 30.44 19.22
C ILE A 189 -3.52 31.71 18.48
N PRO A 190 -2.22 32.05 18.39
CA PRO A 190 -1.76 32.98 17.37
C PRO A 190 -1.35 32.23 16.10
N ALA A 191 -2.15 32.41 15.05
CA ALA A 191 -1.78 32.13 13.68
C ALA A 191 -0.80 33.19 13.16
N ALA A 192 0.25 32.78 12.43
CA ALA A 192 0.85 33.60 11.39
C ALA A 192 1.65 32.77 10.36
N MET A 193 1.46 33.15 9.09
CA MET A 193 2.30 32.89 7.91
C MET A 193 2.02 31.64 7.07
N GLN A 194 0.80 31.70 6.56
CA GLN A 194 0.30 31.20 5.29
C GLN A 194 1.23 31.43 4.07
N THR A 195 1.68 30.34 3.44
CA THR A 195 1.99 30.29 2.00
C THR A 195 0.97 29.32 1.36
N ILE A 196 -0.09 29.85 0.75
CA ILE A 196 -1.16 29.10 0.08
C ILE A 196 -0.71 28.72 -1.33
N ALA A 197 -0.37 27.45 -1.52
CA ALA A 197 -0.56 26.69 -2.77
C ALA A 197 -0.19 25.21 -2.58
N ASP A 198 0.77 24.89 -1.69
CA ASP A 198 1.30 23.52 -1.57
C ASP A 198 0.63 22.66 -0.49
N HIS A 199 -0.06 23.28 0.48
CA HIS A 199 -0.70 22.55 1.58
C HIS A 199 -1.85 21.64 1.12
N GLY A 200 -2.66 22.05 0.14
CA GLY A 200 -3.81 21.26 -0.32
C GLY A 200 -3.42 19.92 -0.96
N VAL A 201 -2.25 19.86 -1.61
CA VAL A 201 -1.73 18.62 -2.22
C VAL A 201 -1.05 17.73 -1.18
N LEU A 202 -0.37 18.32 -0.18
CA LEU A 202 0.26 17.59 0.92
C LEU A 202 -0.76 17.05 1.94
N GLU A 203 -1.83 17.78 2.27
CA GLU A 203 -2.89 17.34 3.18
C GLU A 203 -3.71 16.17 2.57
N SER A 204 -4.03 16.27 1.28
CA SER A 204 -4.71 15.21 0.52
C SER A 204 -3.84 13.94 0.42
N ARG A 205 -2.54 14.10 0.19
CA ARG A 205 -1.57 12.97 0.23
C ARG A 205 -1.39 12.39 1.64
N LYS A 206 -1.45 13.21 2.70
CA LYS A 206 -1.33 12.76 4.09
C LYS A 206 -2.56 11.95 4.54
N THR A 207 -3.76 12.39 4.18
CA THR A 207 -5.01 11.67 4.48
C THR A 207 -5.17 10.35 3.70
N ASP A 208 -4.55 10.23 2.52
CA ASP A 208 -4.44 8.96 1.79
C ASP A 208 -3.30 8.07 2.31
N LEU A 209 -2.22 8.67 2.85
CA LEU A 209 -1.14 7.96 3.57
C LEU A 209 -1.63 7.34 4.88
N ASP A 210 -2.49 8.03 5.64
CA ASP A 210 -3.05 7.50 6.89
C ASP A 210 -3.98 6.29 6.66
N LYS A 211 -4.46 6.08 5.42
CA LYS A 211 -5.20 4.88 5.01
C LYS A 211 -4.28 3.72 4.62
N LEU A 212 -3.04 4.02 4.23
CA LEU A 212 -2.00 3.01 4.08
C LEU A 212 -1.32 2.78 5.43
N ASN A 213 -1.73 1.72 6.12
CA ASN A 213 -0.82 1.08 7.07
C ASN A 213 0.38 0.54 6.27
N CYS A 214 1.44 1.31 6.04
CA CYS A 214 2.64 0.86 5.31
C CYS A 214 3.94 1.11 6.08
N GLY A 215 4.89 0.19 5.95
CA GLY A 215 6.22 0.27 6.54
C GLY A 215 7.27 -0.21 5.55
N ILE A 216 8.42 0.46 5.49
CA ILE A 216 9.53 0.07 4.63
C ILE A 216 10.62 -0.55 5.51
N HIS A 217 10.96 -1.81 5.25
CA HIS A 217 12.02 -2.51 5.98
C HIS A 217 13.18 -2.84 5.04
N PHE A 218 14.38 -2.42 5.43
CA PHE A 218 15.61 -2.75 4.71
C PHE A 218 16.36 -3.86 5.44
N GLN A 219 16.41 -5.06 4.86
CA GLN A 219 17.30 -6.10 5.34
C GLN A 219 18.67 -5.92 4.69
N ARG A 220 19.68 -5.57 5.50
CA ARG A 220 21.08 -5.80 5.11
C ARG A 220 21.35 -7.30 5.25
N GLY A 221 21.50 -7.97 4.11
CA GLY A 221 21.94 -9.36 4.03
C GLY A 221 23.43 -9.49 3.76
#